data_AF-A0AAW2KNW4-F1
#
_entry.id   AF-A0AAW2KNW4-F1
#
_cell.length_a   1.000
_cell.length_b   1.000
_cell.length_c   1.000
_cell.angle_alpha   90.00
_cell.angle_beta   90.00
_cell.angle_gamma   90.00
#
_symmetry.space_group_name_H-M   'P 1'
#
loop_
_entity.id
_entity.type
_entity.pdbx_description
1 polymer ?
#
loop_
_entity_poly.entity_id
_entity_poly.type
_entity_poly.pdbx_seq_one_letter_code
_entity_poly.pdbx_strand_id
1 'polypeptide(L)'
;MDYVLSRNCSAPVWPYEESDEYGFIQGLFGMMRALFCRDPDIFTSIQSGQSEIQQKADVSISRLCFNLSSYLYFLVTKKSLKLQVSDSPADYRTAASQQPTLALLVSFLGSLSTALERAAEEKYLLLNKIKDINELSRQEVDEIINLYGSQDCASSSENIQKRRYIAMVSMCRVVGQRSRLIMLLLLLAQNLMNIILGHFQDSHSMKVIAYDTRLGTKEGLHSLCGELIPVLERLELLSEEKTGHSLRVFRRLARSLKELSIQKL
;
A
#
# COMPACT_ATOMS: atom_id res chain seq x y z
N MET A 1 15.30 -39.45 -41.71
CA MET A 1 14.09 -40.25 -41.42
C MET A 1 14.23 -40.74 -39.99
N ASP A 2 13.48 -40.32 -38.98
CA ASP A 2 12.33 -39.42 -38.90
C ASP A 2 12.31 -38.77 -37.52
N TYR A 3 11.71 -37.58 -37.47
CA TYR A 3 11.41 -36.80 -36.28
C TYR A 3 10.34 -37.50 -35.41
N VAL A 4 10.34 -37.27 -34.09
CA VAL A 4 9.27 -36.52 -33.37
C VAL A 4 9.66 -36.33 -31.89
N LEU A 5 9.43 -35.09 -31.45
CA LEU A 5 9.64 -34.49 -30.15
C LEU A 5 8.73 -35.07 -29.05
N SER A 6 9.24 -35.14 -27.82
CA SER A 6 8.49 -34.64 -26.66
C SER A 6 9.44 -34.14 -25.58
N ARG A 7 9.46 -32.82 -25.42
CA ARG A 7 10.09 -32.10 -24.33
C ARG A 7 9.25 -32.29 -23.07
N ASN A 8 9.83 -32.88 -22.02
CA ASN A 8 9.43 -32.59 -20.65
C ASN A 8 10.57 -31.82 -19.98
N CYS A 9 10.53 -30.49 -20.09
CA CYS A 9 11.29 -29.61 -19.21
C CYS A 9 10.61 -29.60 -17.83
N SER A 10 10.68 -30.70 -17.09
CA SER A 10 10.47 -30.66 -15.65
C SER A 10 11.79 -30.22 -15.03
N ALA A 11 12.01 -28.90 -14.95
CA ALA A 11 13.06 -28.38 -14.09
C ALA A 11 12.84 -28.99 -12.70
N PRO A 12 13.87 -29.58 -12.06
CA PRO A 12 13.75 -29.98 -10.66
C PRO A 12 13.43 -28.72 -9.86
N VAL A 13 12.16 -28.58 -9.46
CA VAL A 13 11.74 -27.56 -8.51
C VAL A 13 12.41 -27.98 -7.20
N TRP A 14 13.53 -27.32 -6.90
CA TRP A 14 14.21 -27.51 -5.63
C TRP A 14 13.18 -27.31 -4.51
N PRO A 15 13.05 -28.26 -3.57
CA PRO A 15 12.25 -28.00 -2.38
C PRO A 15 12.86 -26.77 -1.71
N TYR A 16 12.05 -25.73 -1.54
CA TYR A 16 12.46 -24.54 -0.81
C TYR A 16 12.72 -24.94 0.64
N GLU A 17 13.98 -25.20 0.97
CA GLU A 17 14.47 -25.26 2.34
C GLU A 17 14.83 -23.82 2.73
N GLU A 18 14.05 -23.26 3.65
CA GLU A 18 14.23 -21.90 4.17
C GLU A 18 15.45 -21.91 5.11
N SER A 19 16.66 -22.01 4.55
CA SER A 19 17.90 -21.91 5.31
C SER A 19 18.17 -20.43 5.62
N ASP A 20 18.04 -20.04 6.88
CA ASP A 20 18.41 -18.70 7.35
C ASP A 20 19.94 -18.47 7.38
N GLU A 21 20.72 -19.43 6.86
CA GLU A 21 22.19 -19.44 6.87
C GLU A 21 22.82 -18.20 6.23
N TYR A 22 22.09 -17.50 5.36
CA TYR A 22 22.58 -16.31 4.64
C TYR A 22 21.93 -15.00 5.07
N GLY A 23 21.09 -15.00 6.12
CA GLY A 23 20.47 -13.78 6.63
C GLY A 23 19.41 -13.17 5.70
N PHE A 24 18.82 -13.97 4.79
CA PHE A 24 17.88 -13.49 3.77
C PHE A 24 16.61 -12.90 4.37
N ILE A 25 16.06 -13.54 5.42
CA ILE A 25 14.83 -13.09 6.10
C ILE A 25 15.08 -11.75 6.80
N GLN A 26 16.24 -11.60 7.44
CA GLN A 26 16.68 -10.36 8.08
C GLN A 26 16.85 -9.25 7.03
N GLY A 27 17.42 -9.57 5.86
CA GLY A 27 17.47 -8.66 4.72
C GLY A 27 16.08 -8.19 4.25
N LEU A 28 15.11 -9.11 4.16
CA LEU A 28 13.71 -8.77 3.86
C LEU A 28 13.10 -7.88 4.94
N PHE A 29 13.33 -8.16 6.22
CA PHE A 29 12.84 -7.33 7.31
C PHE A 29 13.47 -5.94 7.32
N GLY A 30 14.77 -5.84 7.05
CA GLY A 30 15.46 -4.56 6.86
C GLY A 30 14.84 -3.74 5.72
N MET A 31 14.53 -4.39 4.58
CA MET A 31 13.82 -3.73 3.48
C MET A 31 12.40 -3.30 3.87
N MET A 32 11.66 -4.12 4.61
CA MET A 32 10.33 -3.74 5.13
C MET A 32 10.41 -2.50 6.00
N ARG A 33 11.34 -2.46 6.97
CA ARG A 33 11.53 -1.29 7.83
C ARG A 33 11.86 -0.04 7.02
N ALA A 34 12.81 -0.14 6.09
CA ALA A 34 13.20 0.99 5.25
C ALA A 34 12.05 1.52 4.35
N LEU A 35 11.20 0.63 3.85
CA LEU A 35 10.09 0.98 2.97
C LEU A 35 8.82 1.41 3.71
N PHE A 36 8.57 0.88 4.91
CA PHE A 36 7.36 1.18 5.68
C PHE A 36 7.51 2.43 6.55
N CYS A 37 8.74 2.82 6.92
CA CYS A 37 9.03 4.10 7.59
C CYS A 37 8.95 5.32 6.66
N ARG A 38 8.78 5.10 5.37
CA ARG A 38 8.92 6.12 4.33
C ARG A 38 7.64 6.95 4.19
N ASP A 39 7.81 8.23 3.85
CA ASP A 39 6.73 9.21 3.75
C ASP A 39 5.64 8.79 2.74
N PRO A 40 4.33 9.04 3.01
CA PRO A 40 3.24 8.81 2.07
C PRO A 40 3.46 9.41 0.66
N ASP A 41 4.27 10.45 0.54
CA ASP A 41 4.62 11.08 -0.74
C ASP A 41 5.33 10.15 -1.73
N ILE A 42 5.84 9.02 -1.27
CA ILE A 42 6.42 7.96 -2.12
C ILE A 42 5.35 7.20 -2.92
N PHE A 43 4.09 7.23 -2.46
CA PHE A 43 2.98 6.62 -3.17
C PHE A 43 2.23 7.62 -4.05
N THR A 44 2.39 8.91 -3.77
CA THR A 44 1.68 9.98 -4.46
C THR A 44 2.62 11.15 -4.70
N SER A 45 3.47 11.05 -5.72
CA SER A 45 4.18 12.24 -6.16
C SER A 45 3.24 13.11 -7.01
N ILE A 46 3.01 14.36 -6.57
CA ILE A 46 2.06 15.30 -7.20
C ILE A 46 2.80 16.39 -8.00
N GLN A 47 4.12 16.36 -8.15
CA GLN A 47 4.79 17.47 -8.82
C GLN A 47 4.49 17.53 -10.33
N SER A 48 4.02 18.69 -10.74
CA SER A 48 3.77 19.12 -12.11
C SER A 48 5.02 18.94 -12.97
N GLY A 49 4.89 18.18 -14.06
CA GLY A 49 5.99 17.90 -14.99
C GLY A 49 6.64 16.53 -14.85
N GLN A 50 6.02 15.55 -14.17
CA GLN A 50 6.63 14.23 -14.03
C GLN A 50 6.57 13.38 -15.30
N SER A 51 7.75 12.92 -15.70
CA SER A 51 7.96 11.86 -16.69
C SER A 51 7.22 10.59 -16.30
N GLU A 52 6.75 9.82 -17.29
CA GLU A 52 6.19 8.47 -17.12
C GLU A 52 7.03 7.57 -16.19
N ILE A 53 8.33 7.84 -16.11
CA ILE A 53 9.30 7.12 -15.30
C ILE A 53 8.95 7.20 -13.80
N GLN A 54 8.55 8.38 -13.30
CA GLN A 54 8.25 8.55 -11.88
C GLN A 54 6.94 7.85 -11.49
N GLN A 55 5.91 7.95 -12.34
CA GLN A 55 4.65 7.23 -12.13
C GLN A 55 4.82 5.70 -12.17
N LYS A 56 5.75 5.20 -13.02
CA LYS A 56 6.14 3.78 -13.03
C LYS A 56 6.84 3.38 -11.74
N ALA A 57 7.62 4.27 -11.14
CA ALA A 57 8.28 4.02 -9.85
C ALA A 57 7.25 3.89 -8.72
N ASP A 58 6.26 4.78 -8.61
CA ASP A 58 5.24 4.77 -7.55
C ASP A 58 4.45 3.44 -7.52
N VAL A 59 4.02 2.95 -8.69
CA VAL A 59 3.34 1.65 -8.83
C VAL A 59 4.28 0.49 -8.49
N SER A 60 5.56 0.60 -8.82
CA SER A 60 6.56 -0.45 -8.54
C SER A 60 6.88 -0.53 -7.06
N ILE A 61 7.01 0.61 -6.37
CA ILE A 61 7.21 0.67 -4.92
C ILE A 61 5.97 0.13 -4.21
N SER A 62 4.77 0.54 -4.63
CA SER A 62 3.52 0.00 -4.08
C SER A 62 3.43 -1.53 -4.21
N ARG A 63 3.85 -2.08 -5.37
CA ARG A 63 3.91 -3.53 -5.59
C ARG A 63 4.94 -4.21 -4.70
N LEU A 64 6.12 -3.62 -4.54
CA LEU A 64 7.15 -4.15 -3.65
C LEU A 64 6.64 -4.19 -2.20
N CYS A 65 6.02 -3.11 -1.71
CA CYS A 65 5.41 -3.06 -0.39
C CYS A 65 4.30 -4.11 -0.23
N PHE A 66 3.47 -4.33 -1.26
CA PHE A 66 2.45 -5.38 -1.28
C PHE A 66 3.05 -6.79 -1.20
N ASN A 67 4.12 -7.07 -1.96
CA ASN A 67 4.78 -8.37 -1.92
C ASN A 67 5.41 -8.64 -0.55
N LEU A 68 6.10 -7.63 0.01
CA LEU A 68 6.70 -7.71 1.33
C LEU A 68 5.65 -7.88 2.43
N SER A 69 4.53 -7.14 2.38
CA SER A 69 3.45 -7.30 3.36
C SER A 69 2.75 -8.65 3.24
N SER A 70 2.61 -9.18 2.01
CA SER A 70 2.04 -10.52 1.79
C SER A 70 2.95 -11.61 2.36
N TYR A 71 4.27 -11.47 2.20
CA TYR A 71 5.23 -12.37 2.82
C TYR A 71 5.19 -12.27 4.34
N LEU A 72 5.13 -11.06 4.90
CA LEU A 72 4.97 -10.86 6.34
C LEU A 72 3.66 -11.49 6.86
N TYR A 73 2.55 -11.33 6.14
CA TYR A 73 1.28 -11.96 6.47
C TYR A 73 1.38 -13.50 6.47
N PHE A 74 2.07 -14.08 5.50
CA PHE A 74 2.36 -15.51 5.49
C PHE A 74 3.17 -15.94 6.72
N LEU A 75 4.23 -15.20 7.08
CA LEU A 75 5.03 -15.50 8.26
C LEU A 75 4.20 -15.44 9.55
N VAL A 76 3.35 -14.42 9.70
CA VAL A 76 2.50 -14.26 10.89
C VAL A 76 1.45 -15.36 10.98
N THR A 77 0.79 -15.72 9.86
CA THR A 77 -0.35 -16.64 9.89
C THR A 77 0.01 -18.12 9.73
N LYS A 78 1.08 -18.43 8.98
CA LYS A 78 1.48 -19.81 8.67
C LYS A 78 2.71 -20.26 9.44
N LYS A 79 3.59 -19.33 9.81
CA LYS A 79 4.80 -19.61 10.60
C LYS A 79 4.69 -19.10 12.04
N SER A 80 3.51 -18.59 12.44
CA SER A 80 3.21 -18.09 13.79
C SER A 80 4.19 -17.02 14.29
N LEU A 81 4.79 -16.24 13.38
CA LEU A 81 5.69 -15.15 13.73
C LEU A 81 4.96 -14.14 14.62
N LYS A 82 5.58 -13.76 15.74
CA LYS A 82 5.06 -12.73 16.65
C LYS A 82 5.83 -11.43 16.44
N LEU A 83 5.10 -10.36 16.11
CA LEU A 83 5.66 -9.02 16.00
C LEU A 83 5.67 -8.34 17.37
N GLN A 84 6.74 -7.61 17.67
CA GLN A 84 6.80 -6.75 18.87
C GLN A 84 5.86 -5.55 18.70
N VAL A 85 5.35 -5.02 19.82
CA VAL A 85 4.44 -3.86 19.81
C VAL A 85 5.18 -2.60 19.34
N SER A 86 6.33 -2.33 19.94
CA SER A 86 7.24 -1.21 19.63
C SER A 86 8.69 -1.67 19.73
N ASP A 87 9.62 -0.85 19.22
CA ASP A 87 11.05 -1.15 19.32
C ASP A 87 11.50 -1.13 20.79
N SER A 88 12.19 -2.19 21.23
CA SER A 88 12.81 -2.24 22.56
C SER A 88 14.12 -1.43 22.55
N PRO A 89 14.37 -0.55 23.54
CA PRO A 89 15.57 0.28 23.59
C PRO A 89 16.88 -0.51 23.83
N ALA A 90 16.82 -1.81 24.14
CA ALA A 90 17.96 -2.54 24.69
C ALA A 90 18.83 -3.32 23.69
N ASP A 91 18.37 -3.65 22.47
CA ASP A 91 19.10 -4.62 21.62
C ASP A 91 19.23 -4.18 20.16
N TYR A 92 20.14 -3.25 19.87
CA TYR A 92 20.53 -2.92 18.49
C TYR A 92 21.39 -4.00 17.80
N ARG A 93 21.62 -5.17 18.43
CA ARG A 93 22.62 -6.16 17.98
C ARG A 93 22.07 -7.57 17.71
N THR A 94 20.79 -7.84 17.96
CA THR A 94 20.21 -9.17 17.66
C THR A 94 19.41 -9.14 16.36
N ALA A 95 19.34 -10.27 15.64
CA ALA A 95 18.53 -10.40 14.42
C ALA A 95 17.03 -10.05 14.63
N ALA A 96 16.55 -10.11 15.88
CA ALA A 96 15.22 -9.66 16.30
C ALA A 96 15.03 -8.13 16.17
N SER A 97 16.09 -7.34 16.14
CA SER A 97 16.03 -5.87 16.01
C SER A 97 15.61 -5.40 14.62
N GLN A 98 15.71 -6.27 13.60
CA GLN A 98 15.39 -5.91 12.22
C GLN A 98 13.94 -6.22 11.85
N GLN A 99 13.22 -7.00 12.65
CA GLN A 99 11.83 -7.35 12.39
C GLN A 99 10.93 -6.09 12.41
N PRO A 100 9.95 -5.96 11.50
CA PRO A 100 8.96 -4.89 11.58
C PRO A 100 8.09 -5.02 12.84
N THR A 101 7.80 -3.90 13.50
CA THR A 101 6.95 -3.84 14.69
C THR A 101 5.50 -3.54 14.34
N LEU A 102 4.57 -3.81 15.26
CA LEU A 102 3.17 -3.42 15.07
C LEU A 102 3.01 -1.91 14.96
N ALA A 103 3.74 -1.13 15.75
CA ALA A 103 3.76 0.33 15.66
C ALA A 103 4.18 0.82 14.26
N LEU A 104 5.21 0.21 13.66
CA LEU A 104 5.60 0.51 12.29
C LEU A 104 4.47 0.20 11.30
N LEU A 105 3.78 -0.94 11.44
CA LEU A 105 2.67 -1.28 10.55
C LEU A 105 1.49 -0.32 10.71
N VAL A 106 1.19 0.15 11.92
CA VAL A 106 0.13 1.14 12.19
C VAL A 106 0.49 2.50 11.58
N SER A 107 1.72 2.97 11.80
CA SER A 107 2.22 4.20 11.18
C SER A 107 2.15 4.11 9.65
N PHE A 108 2.60 2.99 9.08
CA PHE A 108 2.56 2.76 7.64
C PHE A 108 1.12 2.69 7.10
N LEU A 109 0.20 2.04 7.82
CA LEU A 109 -1.22 2.05 7.49
C LEU A 109 -1.80 3.48 7.50
N GLY A 110 -1.34 4.31 8.44
CA GLY A 110 -1.65 5.74 8.50
C GLY A 110 -1.22 6.49 7.23
N SER A 111 0.02 6.28 6.78
CA SER A 111 0.54 6.82 5.52
C SER A 111 -0.26 6.33 4.30
N LEU A 112 -0.61 5.04 4.27
CA LEU A 112 -1.40 4.46 3.18
C LEU A 112 -2.82 5.03 3.13
N SER A 113 -3.45 5.30 4.28
CA SER A 113 -4.77 5.97 4.33
C SER A 113 -4.70 7.33 3.63
N THR A 114 -3.68 8.13 3.98
CA THR A 114 -3.48 9.45 3.39
C THR A 114 -3.18 9.36 1.89
N ALA A 115 -2.36 8.40 1.45
CA ALA A 115 -2.10 8.17 0.03
C ALA A 115 -3.36 7.73 -0.74
N LEU A 116 -4.21 6.88 -0.14
CA LEU A 116 -5.49 6.43 -0.70
C LEU A 116 -6.46 7.59 -0.89
N GLU A 117 -6.63 8.42 0.15
CA GLU A 117 -7.49 9.60 0.12
C GLU A 117 -7.09 10.56 -1.01
N ARG A 118 -5.80 10.91 -1.09
CA ARG A 118 -5.26 11.77 -2.15
C ARG A 118 -5.46 11.16 -3.54
N ALA A 119 -5.06 9.91 -3.74
CA ALA A 119 -5.14 9.27 -5.05
C ALA A 119 -6.60 9.12 -5.53
N ALA A 120 -7.53 8.84 -4.62
CA ALA A 120 -8.96 8.76 -4.92
C ALA A 120 -9.55 10.13 -5.27
N GLU A 121 -9.17 11.19 -4.54
CA GLU A 121 -9.61 12.56 -4.83
C GLU A 121 -9.12 13.04 -6.19
N GLU A 122 -7.83 12.88 -6.47
CA GLU A 122 -7.25 13.28 -7.76
C GLU A 122 -7.91 12.56 -8.94
N LYS A 123 -8.12 11.25 -8.80
CA LYS A 123 -8.81 10.45 -9.81
C LYS A 123 -10.22 10.98 -10.06
N TYR A 124 -10.96 11.26 -8.98
CA TYR A 124 -12.33 11.78 -9.06
C TYR A 124 -12.37 13.15 -9.74
N LEU A 125 -11.47 14.06 -9.39
CA LEU A 125 -11.35 15.38 -10.02
C LEU A 125 -11.01 15.28 -11.51
N LEU A 126 -10.11 14.37 -11.90
CA LEU A 126 -9.78 14.13 -13.31
C LEU A 126 -10.97 13.57 -14.08
N LEU A 127 -11.72 12.62 -13.50
CA LEU A 127 -12.93 12.07 -14.12
C LEU A 127 -14.00 13.14 -14.36
N ASN A 128 -14.19 14.06 -13.40
CA ASN A 128 -15.10 15.19 -13.58
C ASN A 128 -14.61 16.12 -14.71
N LYS A 129 -13.32 16.46 -14.75
CA LYS A 129 -12.75 17.26 -15.84
C LYS A 129 -12.89 16.59 -17.21
N ILE A 130 -12.76 15.26 -17.28
CA ILE A 130 -12.99 14.49 -18.51
C ILE A 130 -14.44 14.58 -18.94
N LYS A 131 -15.39 14.45 -18.00
CA LYS A 131 -16.82 14.55 -18.28
C LYS A 131 -17.19 15.93 -18.82
N ASP A 132 -16.59 16.97 -18.25
CA ASP A 132 -16.89 18.38 -18.55
C ASP A 132 -15.91 18.99 -19.58
N ILE A 133 -15.18 18.15 -20.34
CA ILE A 133 -14.11 18.59 -21.27
C ILE A 133 -14.59 19.61 -22.34
N ASN A 134 -15.88 19.56 -22.70
CA ASN A 134 -16.47 20.47 -23.66
C ASN A 134 -16.77 21.86 -23.08
N GLU A 135 -16.86 21.97 -21.76
CA GLU A 135 -17.07 23.22 -21.02
C GLU A 135 -15.73 23.91 -20.69
N LEU A 136 -14.61 23.19 -20.75
CA LEU A 136 -13.29 23.75 -20.49
C LEU A 136 -12.88 24.76 -21.57
N SER A 137 -12.29 25.86 -21.12
CA SER A 137 -11.68 26.88 -21.98
C SER A 137 -10.43 26.34 -22.69
N ARG A 138 -10.00 27.01 -23.76
CA ARG A 138 -8.76 26.63 -24.45
C ARG A 138 -7.55 26.67 -23.51
N GLN A 139 -7.48 27.68 -22.63
CA GLN A 139 -6.37 27.81 -21.69
C GLN A 139 -6.30 26.62 -20.72
N GLU A 140 -7.42 26.21 -20.14
CA GLU A 140 -7.47 25.06 -19.24
C GLU A 140 -7.08 23.76 -19.96
N VAL A 141 -7.54 23.58 -21.20
CA VAL A 141 -7.16 22.44 -22.05
C VAL A 141 -5.64 22.46 -22.31
N ASP A 142 -5.05 23.63 -22.56
CA ASP A 142 -3.63 23.79 -22.80
C ASP A 142 -2.79 23.49 -21.55
N GLU A 143 -3.26 23.94 -20.38
CA GLU A 143 -2.67 23.59 -19.09
C GLU A 143 -2.72 22.09 -18.85
N ILE A 144 -3.85 21.43 -19.11
CA ILE A 144 -3.98 19.97 -18.98
C ILE A 144 -3.01 19.23 -19.90
N ILE A 145 -2.87 19.66 -21.16
CA ILE A 145 -1.92 19.07 -22.11
C ILE A 145 -0.48 19.28 -21.62
N ASN A 146 -0.15 20.44 -21.08
CA ASN A 146 1.18 20.72 -20.54
C ASN A 146 1.47 19.89 -19.27
N LEU A 147 0.46 19.64 -18.43
CA LEU A 147 0.62 18.85 -17.20
C LEU A 147 0.71 17.34 -17.46
N TYR A 148 -0.07 16.81 -18.41
CA TYR A 148 -0.25 15.35 -18.58
C TYR A 148 0.13 14.80 -19.96
N GLY A 149 0.32 15.68 -20.95
CA GLY A 149 0.68 15.30 -22.31
C GLY A 149 2.12 14.80 -22.41
N SER A 150 2.38 14.02 -23.47
CA SER A 150 3.75 13.69 -23.85
C SER A 150 4.35 14.85 -24.64
N GLN A 151 5.68 15.05 -24.54
CA GLN A 151 6.39 16.23 -25.04
C GLN A 151 6.21 16.50 -26.56
N ASP A 152 5.74 15.50 -27.32
CA ASP A 152 5.54 15.55 -28.77
C ASP A 152 4.07 15.71 -29.23
N CYS A 153 3.11 15.86 -28.31
CA CYS A 153 1.70 15.58 -28.64
C CYS A 153 0.90 16.70 -29.33
N ALA A 154 1.30 17.99 -29.29
CA ALA A 154 0.43 19.03 -29.85
C ALA A 154 1.15 20.33 -30.26
N SER A 155 0.99 20.73 -31.52
CA SER A 155 1.23 22.12 -31.91
C SER A 155 0.20 23.05 -31.27
N SER A 156 0.63 24.24 -30.81
CA SER A 156 -0.28 25.26 -30.28
C SER A 156 -1.30 25.75 -31.32
N SER A 157 -1.03 25.54 -32.62
CA SER A 157 -1.89 25.91 -33.74
C SER A 157 -3.10 24.97 -33.97
N GLU A 158 -3.18 23.86 -33.25
CA GLU A 158 -4.29 22.92 -33.42
C GLU A 158 -5.64 23.52 -33.01
N ASN A 159 -6.73 23.01 -33.63
CA ASN A 159 -8.08 23.44 -33.28
C ASN A 159 -8.48 22.95 -31.88
N ILE A 160 -9.47 23.62 -31.27
CA ILE A 160 -9.88 23.32 -29.89
C ILE A 160 -10.42 21.89 -29.73
N GLN A 161 -11.08 21.34 -30.75
CA GLN A 161 -11.62 19.98 -30.71
C GLN A 161 -10.51 18.93 -30.59
N LYS A 162 -9.45 19.05 -31.41
CA LYS A 162 -8.30 18.15 -31.38
C LYS A 162 -7.54 18.27 -30.06
N ARG A 163 -7.37 19.48 -29.54
CA ARG A 163 -6.72 19.70 -28.24
C ARG A 163 -7.53 19.11 -27.09
N ARG A 164 -8.85 19.29 -27.07
CA ARG A 164 -9.75 18.63 -26.10
C ARG A 164 -9.62 17.10 -26.14
N TYR A 165 -9.54 16.51 -27.34
CA TYR A 165 -9.31 15.08 -27.49
C TYR A 165 -7.97 14.64 -26.89
N ILE A 166 -6.88 15.36 -27.19
CA ILE A 166 -5.55 15.06 -26.64
C ILE A 166 -5.54 15.18 -25.11
N ALA A 167 -6.12 16.26 -24.57
CA ALA A 167 -6.27 16.46 -23.14
C ALA A 167 -7.05 15.33 -22.48
N MET A 168 -8.18 14.92 -23.07
CA MET A 168 -9.00 13.83 -22.60
C MET A 168 -8.22 12.50 -22.56
N VAL A 169 -7.53 12.14 -23.65
CA VAL A 169 -6.71 10.93 -23.70
C VAL A 169 -5.60 10.95 -22.64
N SER A 170 -4.96 12.11 -22.45
CA SER A 170 -3.89 12.29 -21.46
C SER A 170 -4.42 12.12 -20.03
N MET A 171 -5.55 12.75 -19.70
CA MET A 171 -6.20 12.57 -18.40
C MET A 171 -6.67 11.13 -18.19
N CYS A 172 -7.28 10.48 -19.20
CA CYS A 172 -7.71 9.08 -19.12
C CYS A 172 -6.56 8.13 -18.80
N ARG A 173 -5.38 8.36 -19.38
CA ARG A 173 -4.17 7.60 -19.07
C ARG A 173 -3.80 7.70 -17.59
N VAL A 174 -3.77 8.92 -17.06
CA VAL A 174 -3.45 9.20 -15.65
C VAL A 174 -4.49 8.57 -14.72
N VAL A 175 -5.77 8.69 -15.05
CA VAL A 175 -6.88 8.04 -14.33
C VAL A 175 -6.69 6.52 -14.28
N GLY A 176 -6.28 5.89 -15.38
CA GLY A 176 -5.99 4.46 -15.43
C GLY A 176 -4.85 4.06 -14.49
N GLN A 177 -3.77 4.84 -14.47
CA GLN A 177 -2.64 4.61 -13.56
C GLN A 177 -3.04 4.81 -12.10
N ARG A 178 -3.79 5.88 -11.79
CA ARG A 178 -4.32 6.15 -10.44
C ARG A 178 -5.24 5.04 -9.97
N SER A 179 -6.09 4.51 -10.84
CA SER A 179 -6.94 3.35 -10.52
C SER A 179 -6.11 2.12 -10.12
N ARG A 180 -5.03 1.84 -10.84
CA ARG A 180 -4.11 0.74 -10.50
C ARG A 180 -3.40 0.97 -9.15
N LEU A 181 -2.96 2.20 -8.89
CA LEU A 181 -2.35 2.58 -7.63
C LEU A 181 -3.33 2.39 -6.47
N ILE A 182 -4.55 2.92 -6.57
CA ILE A 182 -5.61 2.77 -5.56
C ILE A 182 -5.86 1.30 -5.25
N MET A 183 -5.98 0.45 -6.27
CA MET A 183 -6.15 -1.00 -6.08
C MET A 183 -5.00 -1.61 -5.27
N LEU A 184 -3.74 -1.28 -5.60
CA LEU A 184 -2.57 -1.78 -4.86
C LEU A 184 -2.55 -1.29 -3.42
N LEU A 185 -2.85 -0.01 -3.18
CA LEU A 185 -2.90 0.58 -1.85
C LEU A 185 -4.02 -0.04 -1.00
N LEU A 186 -5.20 -0.31 -1.58
CA LEU A 186 -6.30 -1.00 -0.90
C LEU A 186 -5.89 -2.42 -0.48
N LEU A 187 -5.28 -3.19 -1.39
CA LEU A 187 -4.79 -4.54 -1.10
C LEU A 187 -3.72 -4.54 -0.02
N LEU A 188 -2.80 -3.56 -0.08
CA LEU A 188 -1.74 -3.40 0.91
C LEU A 188 -2.32 -3.04 2.29
N ALA A 189 -3.21 -2.05 2.38
CA ALA A 189 -3.88 -1.68 3.62
C ALA A 189 -4.68 -2.86 4.20
N GLN A 190 -5.36 -3.64 3.35
CA GLN A 190 -6.07 -4.84 3.76
C GLN A 190 -5.12 -5.90 4.36
N ASN A 191 -3.96 -6.13 3.73
CA ASN A 191 -2.95 -7.05 4.27
C ASN A 191 -2.46 -6.62 5.64
N LEU A 192 -2.15 -5.34 5.83
CA LEU A 192 -1.70 -4.82 7.12
C LEU A 192 -2.77 -4.97 8.20
N MET A 193 -4.02 -4.61 7.89
CA MET A 193 -5.14 -4.80 8.81
C MET A 193 -5.31 -6.28 9.20
N ASN A 194 -5.15 -7.21 8.26
CA ASN A 194 -5.22 -8.65 8.56
C ASN A 194 -4.06 -9.13 9.45
N ILE A 195 -2.85 -8.60 9.27
CA ILE A 195 -1.71 -8.90 10.14
C ILE A 195 -2.03 -8.43 11.57
N ILE A 196 -2.42 -7.17 11.73
CA ILE A 196 -2.74 -6.58 13.03
C ILE A 196 -3.90 -7.34 13.69
N LEU A 197 -4.96 -7.64 12.93
CA LEU A 197 -6.10 -8.42 13.39
C LEU A 197 -5.68 -9.80 13.91
N GLY A 198 -4.81 -10.51 13.17
CA GLY A 198 -4.27 -11.80 13.61
C GLY A 198 -3.58 -11.72 14.97
N HIS A 199 -2.77 -10.67 15.20
CA HIS A 199 -2.14 -10.44 16.49
C HIS A 199 -3.14 -10.12 17.62
N PHE A 200 -4.22 -9.39 17.32
CA PHE A 200 -5.23 -9.03 18.31
C PHE A 200 -6.10 -10.23 18.70
N GLN A 201 -6.40 -11.12 17.74
CA GLN A 201 -7.19 -12.33 17.96
C GLN A 201 -6.43 -13.42 18.72
N ASP A 202 -5.13 -13.58 18.46
CA ASP A 202 -4.27 -14.56 19.16
C ASP A 202 -4.02 -14.23 20.65
N SER A 203 -4.57 -13.12 21.14
CA SER A 203 -4.41 -12.66 22.53
C SER A 203 -5.02 -13.59 23.60
N HIS A 204 -5.80 -14.61 23.23
CA HIS A 204 -6.17 -15.67 24.18
C HIS A 204 -4.96 -16.51 24.63
N SER A 205 -3.88 -16.55 23.84
CA SER A 205 -2.60 -17.19 24.19
C SER A 205 -1.62 -16.26 24.93
N MET A 206 -1.86 -14.94 24.96
CA MET A 206 -1.00 -13.99 25.70
C MET A 206 -1.10 -14.12 27.24
N LYS A 207 -2.01 -14.95 27.76
CA LYS A 207 -2.07 -15.28 29.19
C LYS A 207 -0.87 -16.14 29.66
N VAL A 208 -0.21 -16.88 28.78
CA VAL A 208 0.87 -17.83 29.16
C VAL A 208 2.25 -17.15 29.27
N ILE A 209 2.47 -16.02 28.57
CA ILE A 209 3.74 -15.24 28.61
C ILE A 209 3.66 -14.10 29.66
N ALA A 210 2.56 -14.01 30.40
CA ALA A 210 2.27 -12.88 31.28
C ALA A 210 3.01 -12.93 32.64
N TYR A 211 4.02 -13.78 32.87
CA TYR A 211 4.69 -13.78 34.18
C TYR A 211 5.90 -12.84 34.29
N ASP A 212 6.40 -12.24 33.20
CA ASP A 212 7.71 -11.57 33.26
C ASP A 212 7.80 -10.13 32.69
N THR A 213 6.74 -9.51 32.15
CA THR A 213 6.88 -8.17 31.50
C THR A 213 5.62 -7.30 31.51
N ARG A 214 4.83 -7.32 32.59
CA ARG A 214 3.42 -6.86 32.59
C ARG A 214 3.12 -5.35 32.44
N LEU A 215 4.04 -4.43 32.70
CA LEU A 215 3.71 -2.98 32.68
C LEU A 215 3.93 -2.36 31.29
N GLY A 216 5.12 -2.51 30.70
CA GLY A 216 5.46 -1.86 29.43
C GLY A 216 4.69 -2.40 28.21
N THR A 217 4.29 -3.68 28.22
CA THR A 217 3.55 -4.27 27.08
C THR A 217 2.10 -3.84 27.02
N LYS A 218 1.48 -3.53 28.17
CA LYS A 218 0.09 -3.05 28.22
C LYS A 218 0.03 -1.59 27.78
N GLU A 219 0.87 -0.74 28.35
CA GLU A 219 0.95 0.68 27.99
C GLU A 219 1.28 0.87 26.51
N GLY A 220 2.22 0.08 25.97
CA GLY A 220 2.51 0.09 24.54
C GLY A 220 1.32 -0.33 23.66
N LEU A 221 0.50 -1.28 24.12
CA LEU A 221 -0.69 -1.72 23.38
C LEU A 221 -1.81 -0.67 23.40
N HIS A 222 -2.05 0.01 24.53
CA HIS A 222 -3.01 1.12 24.60
C HIS A 222 -2.59 2.26 23.67
N SER A 223 -1.29 2.64 23.69
CA SER A 223 -0.74 3.65 22.78
C SER A 223 -0.94 3.26 21.31
N LEU A 224 -0.63 2.00 20.97
CA LEU A 224 -0.84 1.47 19.61
C LEU A 224 -2.31 1.56 19.17
N CYS A 225 -3.25 1.18 20.06
CA CYS A 225 -4.68 1.25 19.76
C CYS A 225 -5.17 2.69 19.61
N GLY A 226 -4.64 3.62 20.42
CA GLY A 226 -4.91 5.05 20.32
C GLY A 226 -4.50 5.65 18.97
N GLU A 227 -3.37 5.20 18.40
CA GLU A 227 -2.94 5.61 17.05
C GLU A 227 -3.70 4.90 15.93
N LEU A 228 -4.07 3.63 16.14
CA LEU A 228 -4.72 2.80 15.12
C LEU A 228 -6.17 3.22 14.87
N ILE A 229 -6.95 3.56 15.91
CA ILE A 229 -8.38 3.87 15.77
C ILE A 229 -8.65 5.00 14.77
N PRO A 230 -8.00 6.18 14.86
CA PRO A 230 -8.21 7.26 13.90
C PRO A 230 -7.88 6.85 12.46
N VAL A 231 -6.87 5.99 12.27
CA VAL A 231 -6.53 5.45 10.95
C VAL A 231 -7.67 4.58 10.40
N LEU A 232 -8.24 3.70 11.23
CA LEU A 232 -9.35 2.83 10.83
C LEU A 232 -10.63 3.63 10.53
N GLU A 233 -10.90 4.67 11.31
CA GLU A 233 -12.04 5.57 11.06
C GLU A 233 -11.93 6.25 9.70
N ARG A 234 -10.76 6.78 9.35
CA ARG A 234 -10.51 7.35 8.01
C ARG A 234 -10.70 6.32 6.90
N LEU A 235 -10.16 5.11 7.08
CA LEU A 235 -10.29 4.01 6.12
C LEU A 235 -11.75 3.56 5.92
N GLU A 236 -12.58 3.63 6.96
CA GLU A 236 -14.03 3.33 6.85
C GLU A 236 -14.78 4.38 6.00
N LEU A 237 -14.34 5.63 6.04
CA LEU A 237 -14.96 6.77 5.35
C LEU A 237 -14.56 6.90 3.88
N LEU A 238 -13.64 6.08 3.37
CA LEU A 238 -13.25 6.07 1.96
C LEU A 238 -14.49 5.91 1.05
N SER A 239 -14.58 6.71 0.00
CA SER A 239 -15.72 6.69 -0.94
C SER A 239 -15.56 5.61 -2.02
N GLU A 240 -16.60 4.78 -2.23
CA GLU A 240 -16.63 3.80 -3.33
C GLU A 240 -16.68 4.52 -4.70
N GLU A 241 -17.33 5.69 -4.77
CA GLU A 241 -17.40 6.51 -5.99
C GLU A 241 -16.01 7.02 -6.40
N LYS A 242 -15.25 7.57 -5.44
CA LYS A 242 -13.90 8.11 -5.71
C LYS A 242 -12.89 7.00 -5.99
N THR A 243 -12.92 5.93 -5.18
CA THR A 243 -12.01 4.79 -5.35
C THR A 243 -12.35 3.97 -6.60
N GLY A 244 -13.61 3.87 -6.98
CA GLY A 244 -14.10 2.99 -8.05
C GLY A 244 -14.07 1.51 -7.69
N HIS A 245 -14.00 1.17 -6.39
CA HIS A 245 -13.96 -0.20 -5.89
C HIS A 245 -15.06 -0.42 -4.85
N SER A 246 -15.60 -1.64 -4.77
CA SER A 246 -16.45 -2.00 -3.64
C SER A 246 -15.59 -2.15 -2.39
N LEU A 247 -15.94 -1.40 -1.35
CA LEU A 247 -15.22 -1.35 -0.08
C LEU A 247 -15.94 -2.13 1.01
N ARG A 248 -16.99 -2.91 0.70
CA ARG A 248 -17.78 -3.66 1.69
C ARG A 248 -16.93 -4.55 2.59
N VAL A 249 -16.08 -5.39 2.01
CA VAL A 249 -15.21 -6.31 2.77
C VAL A 249 -14.12 -5.53 3.52
N PHE A 250 -13.56 -4.52 2.85
CA PHE A 250 -12.52 -3.65 3.41
C PHE A 250 -13.01 -2.89 4.66
N ARG A 251 -14.16 -2.23 4.57
CA ARG A 251 -14.80 -1.52 5.69
C ARG A 251 -15.20 -2.47 6.81
N ARG A 252 -15.67 -3.68 6.49
CA ARG A 252 -15.96 -4.69 7.52
C ARG A 252 -14.70 -5.06 8.31
N LEU A 253 -13.57 -5.27 7.61
CA LEU A 253 -12.30 -5.55 8.25
C LEU A 253 -11.83 -4.39 9.14
N ALA A 254 -11.88 -3.15 8.62
CA ALA A 254 -11.53 -1.95 9.38
C ALA A 254 -12.38 -1.82 10.65
N ARG A 255 -13.70 -2.02 10.53
CA ARG A 255 -14.64 -1.98 11.66
C ARG A 255 -14.35 -3.06 12.69
N SER A 256 -14.18 -4.31 12.26
CA SER A 256 -13.86 -5.42 13.18
C SER A 256 -12.55 -5.19 13.93
N LEU A 257 -11.53 -4.67 13.24
CA LEU A 257 -10.27 -4.33 13.89
C LEU A 257 -10.42 -3.14 14.86
N LYS A 258 -11.24 -2.14 14.50
CA LYS A 258 -11.53 -0.99 15.36
C LYS A 258 -12.25 -1.41 16.64
N GLU A 259 -13.29 -2.24 16.53
CA GLU A 259 -14.03 -2.78 17.67
C GLU A 259 -13.09 -3.55 18.61
N LEU A 260 -12.21 -4.39 18.07
CA LEU A 260 -11.19 -5.10 18.87
C LEU A 260 -10.18 -4.14 19.50
N SER A 261 -9.78 -3.08 18.79
CA SER A 261 -8.86 -2.07 19.33
C SER A 261 -9.49 -1.34 20.52
N ILE A 262 -10.77 -0.99 20.44
CA ILE A 262 -11.53 -0.38 21.55
C ILE A 262 -11.64 -1.33 22.74
N GLN A 263 -11.83 -2.63 22.52
CA GLN A 263 -11.87 -3.62 23.61
C GLN A 263 -10.52 -3.82 24.32
N LYS A 264 -9.42 -3.42 23.68
CA LYS A 264 -8.05 -3.51 24.21
C LYS A 264 -7.58 -2.21 24.86
N LEU A 265 -8.34 -1.12 24.68
CA LEU A 265 -8.18 0.16 25.36
C LEU A 265 -8.75 0.15 26.78
#